data_AF-A0A6J4S389-F1
#
_entry.id   AF-A0A6J4S389-F1
#
_cell.length_a   1.000
_cell.length_b   1.000
_cell.length_c   1.000
_cell.angle_alpha   90.00
_cell.angle_beta   90.00
_cell.angle_gamma   90.00
#
_symmetry.space_group_name_H-M   'P 1'
#
loop_
_entity.id
_entity.type
_entity.pdbx_description
1 polymer ?
#
loop_
_entity_poly.entity_id
_entity_poly.type
_entity_poly.pdbx_seq_one_letter_code
_entity_poly.pdbx_strand_id
1 'polypeptide(L)' 'MTLSWNINRLLNYNIGVQYFKTGNFINEVVPQQQSGFFVGSVIGFNF' A
#
# COMPACT_ATOMS: atom_id res chain seq x y z
N MET A 1 3.34 -5.51 -0.06
CA MET A 1 4.77 -5.44 -0.41
C MET A 1 5.11 -4.00 -0.71
N THR A 2 6.16 -3.49 -0.08
CA THR A 2 6.66 -2.13 -0.27
C THR A 2 8.06 -2.21 -0.85
N LEU A 3 8.31 -1.41 -1.88
CA LEU A 3 9.60 -1.26 -2.52
C LEU A 3 10.11 0.16 -2.29
N SER A 4 11.34 0.26 -1.81
CA SER A 4 11.97 1.52 -1.45
C SER A 4 13.26 1.67 -2.24
N TRP A 5 13.38 2.78 -2.97
CA TRP A 5 14.55 3.17 -3.72
C TRP A 5 15.14 4.46 -3.15
N ASN A 6 16.40 4.38 -2.71
CA ASN A 6 17.19 5.57 -2.43
C ASN A 6 17.86 6.00 -3.75
N ILE A 7 17.41 7.12 -4.32
CA ILE A 7 17.96 7.64 -5.58
C ILE A 7 19.26 8.40 -5.29
N ASN A 8 19.27 9.21 -4.23
CA ASN A 8 20.43 9.94 -3.74
C ASN A 8 20.23 10.32 -2.26
N ARG A 9 21.28 10.85 -1.61
CA ARG A 9 21.20 11.32 -0.20
C ARG A 9 20.03 12.30 0.06
N LEU A 10 19.65 13.05 -0.97
CA LEU A 10 18.58 14.05 -0.92
C LEU A 10 17.20 13.51 -1.33
N LEU A 11 17.11 12.36 -2.01
CA LEU A 11 15.88 11.94 -2.67
C LEU A 11 15.61 10.45 -2.48
N ASN A 12 14.47 10.15 -1.86
CA ASN A 12 13.97 8.81 -1.61
C ASN A 12 12.63 8.62 -2.32
N TYR A 13 12.47 7.48 -2.98
CA TYR A 13 11.23 7.11 -3.63
C TYR A 13 10.72 5.78 -3.07
N ASN A 14 9.47 5.74 -2.64
CA ASN A 14 8.85 4.55 -2.08
C ASN A 14 7.57 4.25 -2.85
N ILE A 15 7.38 3.00 -3.24
CA ILE A 15 6.14 2.52 -3.84
C ILE A 15 5.63 1.33 -3.04
N GLY A 16 4.36 1.32 -2.72
CA GLY A 16 3.72 0.29 -1.93
C GLY A 16 2.51 -0.26 -2.63
N VAL A 17 2.43 -1.59 -2.69
CA VAL A 17 1.23 -2.31 -3.10
C VAL A 17 0.79 -3.15 -1.93
N GLN A 18 -0.43 -2.90 -1.44
CA GLN A 18 -1.02 -3.64 -0.34
C GLN A 18 -2.33 -4.27 -0.83
N TYR A 19 -2.36 -5.59 -0.77
CA TYR A 19 -3.53 -6.38 -1.07
C TYR A 19 -4.07 -6.94 0.24
N PHE A 20 -5.31 -6.61 0.57
CA PHE A 20 -5.97 -7.10 1.77
C PHE A 20 -7.08 -8.05 1.35
N LYS A 21 -6.92 -9.32 1.73
CA LYS A 21 -8.02 -10.27 1.70
C LYS A 21 -8.91 -9.98 2.90
N THR A 22 -10.12 -9.51 2.63
CA THR A 22 -11.19 -9.38 3.63
C THR A 22 -11.67 -10.79 3.99
N GLY A 23 -10.84 -11.59 4.68
CA GLY A 23 -11.18 -12.97 5.05
C GLY A 23 -12.15 -12.97 6.23
N ASN A 24 -13.29 -13.66 6.07
CA ASN A 24 -14.33 -14.07 7.06
C ASN A 24 -14.86 -13.06 8.10
N PHE A 25 -14.23 -11.92 8.34
CA PHE A 25 -14.53 -11.01 9.44
C PHE A 25 -15.70 -10.06 9.15
N ILE A 26 -16.16 -9.96 7.90
CA ILE A 26 -17.29 -9.08 7.49
C ILE A 26 -18.36 -9.86 6.72
N ASN A 27 -18.43 -11.19 6.89
CA ASN A 27 -19.49 -12.00 6.28
C ASN A 27 -20.87 -11.76 6.93
N GLU A 28 -20.91 -11.16 8.13
CA GLU A 28 -22.15 -10.91 8.87
C GLU A 28 -22.79 -9.55 8.55
N VAL A 29 -22.06 -8.62 7.94
CA VAL A 29 -22.52 -7.22 7.79
C VAL A 29 -22.64 -6.74 6.34
N VAL A 30 -21.84 -7.28 5.40
CA VAL A 30 -21.88 -6.83 3.99
C VAL A 30 -21.83 -8.02 3.03
N PRO A 31 -22.92 -8.35 2.32
CA PRO A 31 -22.91 -9.38 1.29
C PRO A 31 -22.17 -8.80 0.07
N GLN A 32 -21.09 -9.47 -0.35
CA GLN A 32 -20.07 -9.02 -1.36
C GLN A 32 -18.83 -8.36 -0.76
N GLN A 33 -18.08 -9.10 0.07
CA GLN A 33 -16.72 -8.72 0.44
C GLN A 33 -15.82 -8.66 -0.81
N GLN A 34 -15.62 -7.48 -1.38
CA GLN A 34 -14.64 -7.25 -2.44
C GLN A 34 -13.25 -7.13 -1.81
N SER A 35 -12.25 -7.77 -2.41
CA SER A 35 -10.86 -7.68 -1.96
C SER A 35 -10.36 -6.25 -2.18
N GLY A 36 -9.84 -5.61 -1.13
CA GLY A 36 -9.31 -4.26 -1.21
C GLY A 36 -7.88 -4.27 -1.77
N PHE A 37 -7.63 -3.43 -2.77
CA PHE A 37 -6.30 -3.22 -3.35
C PHE A 37 -5.88 -1.77 -3.20
N PHE A 38 -4.78 -1.54 -2.49
CA PHE A 38 -4.21 -0.22 -2.25
C PHE A 38 -2.86 -0.10 -2.93
N VAL A 39 -2.69 0.98 -3.70
CA VAL A 39 -1.41 1.36 -4.30
C VAL A 39 -1.08 2.77 -3.83
N GLY A 40 0.17 2.99 -3.43
CA GLY A 40 0.65 4.30 -3.04
C GLY A 40 2.09 4.52 -3.48
N SER A 41 2.42 5.77 -3.81
CA SER A 41 3.79 6.22 -4.02
C SER A 41 4.09 7.41 -3.13
N VAL A 42 5.30 7.47 -2.60
CA VAL A 42 5.78 8.52 -1.70
C VAL A 42 7.15 8.98 -2.19
N ILE A 43 7.26 10.28 -2.45
CA ILE A 43 8.52 10.94 -2.77
C ILE A 43 8.95 11.72 -1.52
N GLY A 44 10.10 11.38 -0.97
CA GLY A 44 10.72 12.09 0.15
C GLY A 44 11.93 12.89 -0.33
N PHE A 45 11.97 14.17 0.02
CA PHE A 45 13.11 15.05 -0.23
C PHE A 45 13.73 15.47 1.11
N ASN A 46 15.02 15.22 1.29
CA ASN A 46 15.78 15.62 2.47
C ASN A 46 16.65 16.84 2.12
N PHE A 47 16.46 17.95 2.84
CA PHE A 47 17.22 19.20 2.71
C PHE A 47 18.14 19.41 3.92
#